data_AF-A0A2D4GWE4-F1
#
_entry.id   AF-A0A2D4GWE4-F1
#
_cell.length_a   1.000
_cell.length_b   1.000
_cell.length_c   1.000
_cell.angle_alpha   90.00
_cell.angle_beta   90.00
_cell.angle_gamma   90.00
#
_symmetry.space_group_name_H-M   'P 1'
#
loop_
_entity.id
_entity.type
_entity.pdbx_description
1 polymer ?
#
loop_
_entity_poly.entity_id
_entity_poly.type
_entity_poly.pdbx_seq_one_letter_code
_entity_poly.pdbx_strand_id
1 'polypeptide(L)'
;MLYYVKDMPATIRFFHSLLEPGAKLLIILVSGRSGWAKLWRKYGPRLPPNDLCLYISSADVEDILDGSGLKYQTYELPSDMDITDCFTEGSKTGELLLDFLTETYNFSKTAPLDLKNELIEDLKKPEYGERRGDNYFFNNTLSAIMIEH
;
A
#
# COMPACT_ATOMS: atom_id res chain seq x y z
N MET A 1 3.42 7.13 -5.74
CA MET A 1 4.44 8.13 -5.35
C MET A 1 3.99 9.04 -4.21
N LEU A 2 2.68 9.25 -4.02
CA LEU A 2 2.14 10.09 -2.95
C LEU A 2 2.53 9.64 -1.53
N TYR A 3 2.92 8.38 -1.36
CA TYR A 3 3.51 7.85 -0.13
C TYR A 3 4.65 8.72 0.41
N TYR A 4 5.39 9.41 -0.47
CA TYR A 4 6.56 10.20 -0.11
C TYR A 4 6.29 11.71 -0.10
N VAL A 5 5.01 12.11 -0.13
CA VAL A 5 4.59 13.52 -0.15
C VAL A 5 4.08 13.91 1.23
N LYS A 6 4.75 14.87 1.86
CA LYS A 6 4.42 15.31 3.23
C LYS A 6 3.02 15.91 3.37
N ASP A 7 2.61 16.74 2.42
CA ASP A 7 1.27 17.36 2.39
C ASP A 7 0.54 16.93 1.12
N MET A 8 -0.09 15.77 1.19
CA MET A 8 -0.86 15.19 0.10
C MET A 8 -2.05 16.09 -0.31
N PRO A 9 -2.91 16.58 0.61
CA PRO A 9 -4.01 17.46 0.22
C PRO A 9 -3.56 18.72 -0.52
N ALA A 10 -2.52 19.41 -0.04
CA ALA A 10 -2.00 20.60 -0.73
C ALA A 10 -1.41 20.26 -2.09
N THR A 11 -0.70 19.13 -2.19
CA THR A 11 -0.09 18.67 -3.44
C THR A 11 -1.14 18.35 -4.50
N ILE A 12 -2.18 17.61 -4.15
CA ILE A 12 -3.28 17.28 -5.08
C ILE A 12 -3.97 18.56 -5.55
N ARG A 13 -4.31 19.48 -4.64
CA ARG A 13 -4.93 20.77 -5.01
C ARG A 13 -4.03 21.61 -5.92
N PHE A 14 -2.74 21.67 -5.62
CA PHE A 14 -1.78 22.41 -6.45
C PHE A 14 -1.72 21.85 -7.86
N PHE A 15 -1.50 20.54 -8.02
CA PHE A 15 -1.42 19.93 -9.37
C PHE A 15 -2.75 19.92 -10.11
N HIS A 16 -3.88 19.83 -9.40
CA HIS A 16 -5.20 20.03 -9.99
C HIS A 16 -5.38 21.45 -10.55
N SER A 17 -4.92 22.48 -9.82
CA SER A 17 -5.01 23.88 -10.27
C SER A 17 -4.18 24.21 -11.51
N LEU A 18 -3.26 23.32 -11.90
CA LEU A 18 -2.44 23.43 -13.11
C LEU A 18 -3.07 22.76 -14.33
N LEU A 19 -4.22 22.08 -14.18
CA LEU A 19 -4.89 21.46 -15.31
C LEU A 19 -5.46 22.53 -16.24
N GLU A 20 -5.26 22.36 -17.53
CA GLU A 20 -5.94 23.15 -18.56
C GLU A 20 -7.35 22.59 -18.82
N PRO A 21 -8.27 23.36 -19.44
CA PRO A 21 -9.60 22.87 -19.79
C PRO A 21 -9.55 21.56 -20.59
N GLY A 22 -10.18 20.51 -20.04
CA GLY A 22 -10.22 19.17 -20.64
C GLY A 22 -9.03 18.27 -20.29
N ALA A 23 -8.02 18.78 -19.57
CA ALA A 23 -6.95 17.96 -19.01
C ALA A 23 -7.44 17.12 -17.81
N LYS A 24 -6.67 16.08 -17.48
CA LYS A 24 -6.95 15.18 -16.35
C LYS A 24 -5.68 14.89 -15.58
N LEU A 25 -5.82 14.68 -14.27
CA LEU A 25 -4.75 14.23 -13.40
C LEU A 25 -4.95 12.74 -13.06
N LEU A 26 -3.95 11.92 -13.34
CA LEU A 26 -3.94 10.49 -13.00
C LEU A 26 -3.08 10.25 -11.76
N ILE A 27 -3.65 9.60 -10.76
CA ILE A 27 -2.96 9.14 -9.56
C ILE A 27 -3.09 7.62 -9.50
N ILE A 28 -1.97 6.91 -9.30
CA ILE A 28 -1.96 5.45 -9.09
C ILE A 28 -1.30 5.16 -7.74
N LEU A 29 -1.99 4.36 -6.93
CA LEU A 29 -1.55 3.88 -5.62
C LEU A 29 -2.25 2.56 -5.28
N VAL A 30 -1.89 1.96 -4.14
CA VAL A 30 -2.56 0.74 -3.67
C VAL A 30 -4.01 1.03 -3.31
N SER A 31 -4.90 0.09 -3.63
CA SER A 31 -6.32 0.20 -3.34
C SER A 31 -6.59 0.20 -1.84
N GLY A 32 -7.62 0.91 -1.39
CA GLY A 32 -8.17 0.78 -0.04
C GLY A 32 -8.68 -0.63 0.29
N ARG A 33 -8.84 -1.49 -0.72
CA ARG A 33 -9.22 -2.91 -0.61
C ARG A 33 -8.05 -3.87 -0.71
N SER A 34 -6.83 -3.36 -0.91
CA SER A 34 -5.62 -4.18 -1.01
C SER A 34 -5.22 -4.78 0.35
N GLY A 35 -4.34 -5.78 0.30
CA GLY A 35 -3.67 -6.30 1.50
C GLY A 35 -2.86 -5.23 2.21
N TRP A 36 -2.32 -4.24 1.49
CA TRP A 36 -1.57 -3.12 2.05
C TRP A 36 -2.41 -2.30 3.03
N ALA A 37 -3.63 -1.93 2.65
CA ALA A 37 -4.53 -1.17 3.51
C ALA A 37 -4.83 -1.90 4.83
N LYS A 38 -4.87 -3.24 4.81
CA LYS A 38 -5.03 -4.06 6.03
C LYS A 38 -3.74 -4.11 6.84
N LEU A 39 -2.62 -4.40 6.18
CA LEU A 39 -1.30 -4.52 6.79
C LEU A 39 -0.91 -3.24 7.52
N TRP A 40 -0.97 -2.10 6.85
CA TRP A 40 -0.57 -0.84 7.44
C TRP A 40 -1.50 -0.38 8.57
N ARG A 41 -2.80 -0.59 8.44
CA ARG A 41 -3.75 -0.26 9.51
C ARG A 41 -3.50 -1.07 10.78
N LYS A 42 -3.09 -2.34 10.65
CA LYS A 42 -2.82 -3.21 11.81
C LYS A 42 -1.40 -3.03 12.37
N TYR A 43 -0.40 -3.02 11.49
CA TYR A 43 1.01 -3.10 11.87
C TYR A 43 1.76 -1.78 11.77
N GLY A 44 1.26 -0.79 11.03
CA GLY A 44 1.92 0.52 10.88
C GLY A 44 2.37 1.15 12.20
N PRO A 45 1.55 1.15 13.27
CA PRO A 45 1.97 1.66 14.59
C PRO A 45 3.05 0.85 15.31
N ARG A 46 3.31 -0.39 14.87
CA ARG A 46 4.32 -1.31 15.42
C ARG A 46 5.58 -1.39 14.56
N LEU A 47 5.54 -0.83 13.36
CA LEU A 47 6.70 -0.70 12.48
C LEU A 47 7.49 0.57 12.86
N PRO A 48 8.80 0.63 12.53
CA PRO A 48 9.60 1.82 12.79
C PRO A 48 8.91 3.07 12.21
N PRO A 49 8.91 4.21 12.94
CA PRO A 49 8.33 5.44 12.43
C PRO A 49 9.04 5.82 11.13
N ASN A 50 8.32 5.81 10.02
CA ASN A 50 8.84 6.27 8.76
C ASN A 50 8.42 7.74 8.58
N ASP A 51 9.33 8.67 8.85
CA ASP A 51 9.11 10.11 8.59
C ASP A 51 9.14 10.43 7.09
N LEU A 52 9.53 9.47 6.25
CA LEU A 52 9.62 9.60 4.80
C LEU A 52 8.47 8.95 4.04
N CYS A 53 7.69 8.05 4.66
CA CYS A 53 6.63 7.30 3.99
C CYS A 53 5.29 7.35 4.77
N LEU A 54 4.24 7.74 4.05
CA LEU A 54 2.86 7.69 4.51
C LEU A 54 2.22 6.37 4.07
N TYR A 55 1.67 5.64 5.04
CA TYR A 55 0.86 4.46 4.79
C TYR A 55 -0.56 4.82 4.37
N ILE A 56 -0.69 5.26 3.11
CA ILE A 56 -1.93 5.73 2.50
C ILE A 56 -2.37 4.83 1.36
N SER A 57 -3.68 4.73 1.17
CA SER A 57 -4.34 3.98 0.12
C SER A 57 -5.22 4.89 -0.75
N SER A 58 -5.85 4.32 -1.77
CA SER A 58 -6.82 5.05 -2.60
C SER A 58 -7.95 5.67 -1.77
N ALA A 59 -8.38 5.03 -0.68
CA ALA A 59 -9.42 5.55 0.20
C ALA A 59 -9.04 6.91 0.81
N ASP A 60 -7.78 7.08 1.21
CA ASP A 60 -7.29 8.34 1.77
C ASP A 60 -7.25 9.47 0.72
N VAL A 61 -6.99 9.12 -0.54
CA VAL A 61 -7.04 10.08 -1.66
C VAL A 61 -8.49 10.44 -1.97
N GLU A 62 -9.39 9.46 -2.03
CA GLU A 62 -10.83 9.65 -2.27
C GLU A 62 -11.45 10.58 -1.22
N ASP A 63 -11.16 10.37 0.07
CA ASP A 63 -11.62 11.24 1.17
C ASP A 63 -11.18 12.71 0.98
N ILE A 64 -9.97 12.94 0.48
CA ILE A 64 -9.46 14.29 0.19
C ILE A 64 -10.20 14.93 -1.00
N LEU A 65 -10.44 14.15 -2.05
CA LEU A 65 -11.11 14.62 -3.26
C LEU A 65 -12.57 14.95 -2.97
N ASP A 66 -13.26 14.08 -2.23
CA ASP A 66 -14.64 14.26 -1.77
C ASP A 66 -14.75 15.50 -0.88
N GLY A 67 -13.85 15.64 0.10
CA GLY A 67 -13.78 16.81 0.97
C GLY A 67 -13.47 18.12 0.24
N SER A 68 -12.86 18.04 -0.96
CA SER A 68 -12.55 19.20 -1.82
C SER A 68 -13.59 19.43 -2.91
N GLY A 69 -14.61 18.56 -3.05
CA GLY A 69 -15.63 18.64 -4.10
C GLY A 69 -15.10 18.43 -5.52
N LEU A 70 -13.96 17.75 -5.67
CA LEU A 70 -13.35 17.48 -6.97
C LEU A 70 -14.04 16.30 -7.65
N LYS A 71 -14.21 16.38 -8.97
CA LYS A 71 -14.79 15.28 -9.76
C LYS A 71 -13.70 14.30 -10.15
N TYR A 72 -13.93 13.01 -9.90
CA TYR A 72 -13.00 11.97 -10.28
C TYR A 72 -13.72 10.65 -10.60
N GLN A 73 -12.98 9.73 -11.20
CA GLN A 73 -13.37 8.33 -11.39
C GLN A 73 -12.25 7.43 -10.87
N THR A 74 -12.60 6.37 -10.16
CA THR A 74 -11.65 5.35 -9.69
C THR A 74 -11.84 4.04 -10.44
N TYR A 75 -10.72 3.43 -10.83
CA TYR A 75 -10.68 2.09 -11.44
C TYR A 75 -9.79 1.18 -10.62
N GLU A 76 -10.27 -0.01 -10.30
CA GLU A 76 -9.47 -1.05 -9.66
C GLU A 76 -8.65 -1.80 -10.71
N LEU A 77 -7.38 -2.03 -10.40
CA LEU A 77 -6.42 -2.77 -11.19
C LEU A 77 -5.93 -3.96 -10.36
N PRO A 78 -6.53 -5.15 -10.54
CA PRO A 78 -6.10 -6.35 -9.82
C PRO A 78 -4.61 -6.62 -10.06
N SER A 79 -3.89 -6.85 -8.96
CA SER A 79 -2.46 -7.14 -8.98
C SER A 79 -2.13 -7.99 -7.76
N ASP A 80 -1.21 -8.93 -7.96
CA ASP A 80 -0.74 -9.82 -6.91
C ASP A 80 0.77 -9.69 -6.74
N MET A 81 1.23 -9.93 -5.52
CA MET A 81 2.64 -10.08 -5.20
C MET A 81 2.85 -11.48 -4.63
N ASP A 82 3.65 -12.31 -5.30
CA ASP A 82 4.00 -13.62 -4.79
C ASP A 82 4.90 -13.46 -3.56
N ILE A 83 4.39 -13.87 -2.40
CA ILE A 83 5.08 -13.80 -1.11
C ILE A 83 5.41 -15.19 -0.56
N THR A 84 5.34 -16.23 -1.39
CA THR A 84 5.56 -17.62 -0.97
C THR A 84 6.89 -17.80 -0.26
N ASP A 85 7.94 -17.16 -0.78
CA ASP A 85 9.29 -17.22 -0.20
C ASP A 85 9.39 -16.61 1.21
N CYS A 86 8.45 -15.74 1.62
CA CYS A 86 8.41 -15.21 3.00
C CYS A 86 8.22 -16.32 4.05
N PHE A 87 7.69 -17.48 3.63
CA PHE A 87 7.40 -18.62 4.51
C PHE A 87 8.49 -19.70 4.44
N THR A 88 9.51 -19.51 3.62
CA THR A 88 10.63 -20.45 3.45
C THR A 88 11.79 -20.02 4.33
N GLU A 89 12.11 -20.83 5.34
CA GLU A 89 13.22 -20.56 6.25
C GLU A 89 14.55 -20.44 5.49
N GLY A 90 15.30 -19.37 5.76
CA GLY A 90 16.58 -19.09 5.10
C GLY A 90 16.45 -18.57 3.66
N SER A 91 15.24 -18.34 3.12
CA SER A 91 15.08 -17.72 1.81
C SER A 91 15.53 -16.26 1.82
N LYS A 92 16.59 -15.96 1.08
CA LYS A 92 17.05 -14.58 0.87
C LYS A 92 15.99 -13.71 0.20
N THR A 93 15.25 -14.26 -0.76
CA THR A 93 14.13 -13.56 -1.41
C THR A 93 13.04 -13.26 -0.40
N GLY A 94 12.68 -14.24 0.43
CA GLY A 94 11.69 -14.08 1.50
C GLY A 94 12.06 -12.98 2.50
N GLU A 95 13.33 -12.93 2.92
CA GLU A 95 13.83 -11.87 3.79
C GLU A 95 13.69 -10.49 3.13
N LEU A 96 14.01 -10.35 1.84
CA LEU A 96 13.87 -9.08 1.11
C LEU A 96 12.40 -8.68 0.89
N LEU A 97 11.51 -9.64 0.66
CA LEU A 97 10.08 -9.39 0.54
C LEU A 97 9.49 -8.93 1.88
N LEU A 98 9.93 -9.52 3.00
CA LEU A 98 9.54 -9.07 4.33
C LEU A 98 10.04 -7.66 4.62
N ASP A 99 11.27 -7.32 4.24
CA ASP A 99 11.78 -5.95 4.34
C ASP A 99 10.91 -4.97 3.54
N PHE A 100 10.46 -5.37 2.34
CA PHE A 100 9.58 -4.55 1.50
C PHE A 100 8.17 -4.39 2.09
N LEU A 101 7.54 -5.48 2.54
CA LEU A 101 6.19 -5.46 3.14
C LEU A 101 6.14 -4.60 4.41
N THR A 102 7.24 -4.58 5.16
CA THR A 102 7.32 -3.90 6.47
C THR A 102 8.04 -2.57 6.40
N GLU A 103 8.52 -2.17 5.22
CA GLU A 103 9.40 -1.02 5.01
C GLU A 103 10.54 -0.93 6.05
N THR A 104 11.05 -2.09 6.49
CA THR A 104 12.02 -2.20 7.58
C THR A 104 13.23 -2.98 7.12
N TYR A 105 14.41 -2.35 7.19
CA TYR A 105 15.65 -3.01 6.81
C TYR A 105 15.99 -4.19 7.74
N ASN A 106 16.21 -5.37 7.16
CA ASN A 106 16.44 -6.63 7.86
C ASN A 106 15.35 -6.95 8.91
N PHE A 107 14.07 -6.76 8.58
CA PHE A 107 12.93 -6.98 9.47
C PHE A 107 13.01 -8.32 10.21
N SER A 108 13.33 -9.40 9.46
CA SER A 108 13.45 -10.75 10.00
C SER A 108 14.45 -10.91 11.15
N LYS A 109 15.39 -9.98 11.29
CA LYS A 109 16.48 -9.99 12.29
C LYS A 109 16.31 -8.91 13.37
N THR A 110 15.58 -7.84 13.07
CA THR A 110 15.48 -6.66 13.93
C THR A 110 14.12 -6.52 14.62
N ALA A 111 13.06 -7.10 14.06
CA ALA A 111 11.72 -7.04 14.63
C ALA A 111 11.60 -7.85 15.93
N PRO A 112 10.77 -7.39 16.89
CA PRO A 112 10.33 -8.22 18.00
C PRO A 112 9.76 -9.57 17.51
N LEU A 113 10.12 -10.66 18.18
CA LEU A 113 9.77 -12.02 17.74
C LEU A 113 8.24 -12.24 17.67
N ASP A 114 7.50 -11.66 18.61
CA ASP A 114 6.04 -11.67 18.63
C ASP A 114 5.45 -10.97 17.40
N LEU A 115 5.97 -9.77 17.06
CA LEU A 115 5.55 -9.03 15.86
C LEU A 115 5.84 -9.82 14.59
N LYS A 116 7.05 -10.37 14.46
CA LYS A 116 7.44 -11.17 13.29
C LYS A 116 6.52 -12.37 13.10
N ASN A 117 6.30 -13.15 14.17
CA ASN A 117 5.48 -14.35 14.11
C ASN A 117 4.02 -14.02 13.77
N GLU A 118 3.47 -12.98 14.40
CA GLU A 118 2.09 -12.55 14.13
C GLU A 118 1.92 -12.09 12.69
N LEU A 119 2.84 -11.26 12.18
CA LEU A 119 2.79 -10.75 10.81
C LEU A 119 2.89 -11.89 9.79
N ILE A 120 3.81 -12.84 9.98
CA ILE A 120 3.96 -14.00 9.09
C ILE A 120 2.70 -14.86 9.06
N GLU A 121 2.08 -15.11 10.21
CA GLU A 121 0.82 -15.88 10.26
C GLU A 121 -0.35 -15.12 9.65
N ASP A 122 -0.39 -13.80 9.84
CA ASP A 122 -1.39 -12.94 9.22
C ASP A 122 -1.28 -12.92 7.70
N LEU A 123 -0.08 -12.82 7.13
CA LEU A 123 0.12 -12.79 5.67
C LEU A 123 -0.45 -14.02 4.93
N LYS A 124 -0.70 -15.14 5.64
CA LYS A 124 -1.34 -16.34 5.10
C LYS A 124 -2.87 -16.26 5.08
N LYS A 125 -3.47 -15.30 5.77
CA LYS A 125 -4.92 -15.15 5.92
C LYS A 125 -5.54 -14.55 4.66
N PRO A 126 -6.81 -14.92 4.36
CA PRO A 126 -7.52 -14.45 3.17
C PRO A 126 -7.78 -12.93 3.16
N GLU A 127 -7.58 -12.24 4.29
CA GLU A 127 -7.73 -10.79 4.38
C GLU A 127 -6.54 -10.01 3.77
N TYR A 128 -5.38 -10.64 3.62
CA TYR A 128 -4.17 -10.02 3.04
C TYR A 128 -3.91 -10.45 1.61
N GLY A 129 -4.52 -11.54 1.14
CA GLY A 129 -4.21 -12.15 -0.14
C GLY A 129 -4.97 -13.45 -0.35
N GLU A 130 -4.47 -14.26 -1.27
CA GLU A 130 -5.04 -15.56 -1.57
C GLU A 130 -3.97 -16.64 -1.74
N ARG A 131 -4.37 -17.89 -1.50
CA ARG A 131 -3.52 -19.06 -1.73
C ARG A 131 -3.94 -19.73 -3.03
N ARG A 132 -2.98 -19.95 -3.94
CA ARG A 132 -3.17 -20.69 -5.20
C ARG A 132 -2.23 -21.90 -5.20
N GLY A 133 -2.78 -23.09 -4.89
CA GLY A 133 -1.96 -24.29 -4.67
C GLY A 133 -1.11 -24.14 -3.41
N ASP A 134 0.21 -24.25 -3.54
CA ASP A 134 1.15 -24.06 -2.43
C ASP A 134 1.72 -22.65 -2.35
N ASN A 135 1.36 -21.78 -3.30
CA ASN A 135 1.84 -20.42 -3.38
C ASN A 135 0.87 -19.44 -2.71
N TYR A 136 1.43 -18.38 -2.14
CA TYR A 136 0.71 -17.31 -1.46
C TYR A 136 0.89 -16.00 -2.22
N PHE A 137 -0.23 -15.41 -2.62
CA PHE A 137 -0.27 -14.17 -3.39
C PHE A 137 -0.88 -13.08 -2.52
N PHE A 138 -0.04 -12.14 -2.10
CA PHE A 138 -0.48 -10.95 -1.39
C PHE A 138 -1.29 -10.06 -2.33
N ASN A 139 -2.42 -9.56 -1.85
CA ASN A 139 -3.31 -8.69 -2.61
C ASN A 139 -2.65 -7.32 -2.78
N ASN A 140 -2.06 -7.11 -3.95
CA ASN A 140 -1.40 -5.87 -4.36
C ASN A 140 -2.32 -5.00 -5.24
N THR A 141 -3.64 -5.18 -5.17
CA THR A 141 -4.59 -4.42 -6.01
C THR A 141 -4.30 -2.93 -5.95
N LEU A 142 -4.18 -2.32 -7.13
CA LEU A 142 -3.93 -0.89 -7.29
C LEU A 142 -5.22 -0.19 -7.66
N SER A 143 -5.32 1.10 -7.38
CA SER A 143 -6.38 1.95 -7.90
C SER A 143 -5.79 3.06 -8.76
N ALA A 144 -6.39 3.26 -9.93
CA ALA A 144 -6.14 4.39 -10.80
C ALA A 144 -7.27 5.42 -10.61
N ILE A 145 -6.93 6.58 -10.08
CA ILE A 145 -7.85 7.69 -9.81
C ILE A 145 -7.62 8.76 -10.86
N MET A 146 -8.67 9.06 -11.63
CA MET A 146 -8.67 10.03 -12.72
C MET A 146 -9.48 11.26 -12.30
N ILE A 147 -8.80 12.38 -12.04
CA ILE A 147 -9.41 13.63 -11.59
C ILE A 147 -9.62 14.55 -12.79
N GLU A 148 -10.80 15.16 -12.88
CA GLU A 148 -11.18 16.11 -13.94
C GLU A 148 -10.82 17.55 -13.55
N HIS A 149 -10.55 18.40 -14.55
CA HIS A 149 -10.40 19.85 -14.38
C HIS A 149 -11.71 20.51 -13.92
#